data_AF-A0A1I5YHY5-F1
#
_entry.id   AF-A0A1I5YHY5-F1
#
_cell.length_a   1.000
_cell.length_b   1.000
_cell.length_c   1.000
_cell.angle_alpha   90.00
_cell.angle_beta   90.00
_cell.angle_gamma   90.00
#
_symmetry.space_group_name_H-M   'P 1'
#
loop_
_entity.id
_entity.type
_entity.pdbx_description
1 polymer ?
#
loop_
_entity_poly.entity_id
_entity_poly.type
_entity_poly.pdbx_seq_one_letter_code
_entity_poly.pdbx_strand_id
1 'polypeptide(L)'
;MDNMNDASQLGARVLVDAAGLSLPDSRAVDMSLRASVVFALRVYNAQILEGQLRSHIAMALTAQTVGQVRRIIAAADRLLRR
;
A
#
# COMPACT_ATOMS: atom_id res chain seq x y z
N MET A 1 22.51 -27.49 30.43
CA MET A 1 21.37 -27.91 29.61
C MET A 1 20.48 -26.69 29.38
N ASP A 2 20.72 -26.06 28.24
CA ASP A 2 19.75 -25.55 27.27
C ASP A 2 18.69 -24.54 27.74
N ASN A 3 19.13 -23.29 27.85
CA ASN A 3 18.24 -22.13 27.81
C ASN A 3 18.11 -21.67 26.35
N MET A 4 17.25 -22.35 25.59
CA MET A 4 17.13 -22.18 24.13
C MET A 4 15.66 -22.05 23.70
N ASN A 5 14.92 -21.10 24.28
CA ASN A 5 13.52 -20.84 23.89
C ASN A 5 13.20 -19.40 23.45
N ASP A 6 14.18 -18.49 23.40
CA ASP A 6 13.97 -17.10 22.97
C ASP A 6 14.07 -16.88 21.44
N ALA A 7 14.47 -17.90 20.67
CA ALA A 7 14.55 -17.80 19.21
C ALA A 7 13.19 -17.99 18.50
N SER A 8 12.21 -18.61 19.17
CA SER A 8 10.94 -18.98 18.53
C SER A 8 9.93 -17.83 18.41
N GLN A 9 10.07 -16.76 19.20
CA GLN A 9 9.19 -15.58 19.07
C GLN A 9 9.63 -14.60 17.97
N LEU A 10 10.92 -14.58 17.62
CA LEU A 10 11.43 -13.75 16.53
C LEU A 10 11.08 -14.34 15.15
N GLY A 11 11.01 -15.67 15.02
CA GLY A 11 10.60 -16.35 13.78
C GLY A 11 9.12 -16.17 13.42
N ALA A 12 8.24 -16.04 14.42
CA ALA A 12 6.80 -15.87 14.19
C ALA A 12 6.41 -14.46 13.69
N ARG A 13 7.27 -13.46 13.86
CA ARG A 13 7.07 -12.11 13.30
C ARG A 13 7.59 -11.97 11.86
N VAL A 14 8.50 -12.82 11.44
CA VAL A 14 9.16 -12.73 10.12
C VAL A 14 8.40 -13.52 9.04
N LEU A 15 7.61 -14.53 9.42
CA LEU A 15 6.94 -15.41 8.44
C LEU A 15 5.57 -14.92 7.95
N VAL A 16 5.09 -13.73 8.36
CA VAL A 16 3.85 -13.13 7.82
C VAL A 16 4.11 -12.36 6.51
N ASP A 17 5.38 -12.15 6.13
CA ASP A 17 5.73 -11.39 4.92
C ASP A 17 5.58 -12.20 3.61
N ALA A 18 5.44 -13.53 3.71
CA ALA A 18 5.35 -14.42 2.55
C ALA A 18 3.91 -14.65 2.00
N ALA A 19 2.87 -14.14 2.68
CA ALA A 19 1.48 -14.43 2.35
C ALA A 19 0.70 -13.26 1.70
N GLY A 20 1.36 -12.17 1.28
CA GLY A 20 0.70 -11.09 0.54
C GLY A 20 -0.38 -10.32 1.34
N LEU A 21 -0.44 -10.53 2.65
CA LEU A 21 -1.29 -9.79 3.56
C LEU A 21 -0.41 -8.90 4.43
N SER A 22 0.13 -7.83 3.83
CA SER A 22 0.71 -6.74 4.61
C SER A 22 -0.34 -6.30 5.64
N LEU A 23 -0.01 -6.45 6.92
CA LEU A 23 -0.78 -5.86 8.02
C LEU A 23 -1.10 -4.41 7.66
N PRO A 24 -2.35 -3.95 7.87
CA PRO A 24 -2.71 -2.58 7.53
C PRO A 24 -1.80 -1.65 8.34
N ASP A 25 -0.88 -1.00 7.65
CA ASP A 25 -0.02 0.02 8.26
C ASP A 25 -0.91 1.17 8.70
N SER A 26 -1.18 1.24 10.00
CA SER A 26 -2.04 2.23 10.64
C SER A 26 -1.36 3.60 10.77
N ARG A 27 -0.10 3.73 10.34
CA ARG A 27 0.60 5.02 10.31
C ARG A 27 -0.20 6.02 9.49
N ALA A 28 -0.34 7.22 10.04
CA ALA A 28 -0.99 8.33 9.35
C ALA A 28 -0.23 8.66 8.06
N VAL A 29 -0.97 9.02 7.01
CA VAL A 29 -0.39 9.48 5.75
C VAL A 29 0.07 10.92 5.90
N ASP A 30 1.37 11.15 5.73
CA ASP A 30 1.89 12.51 5.63
C ASP A 30 1.52 13.17 4.30
N MET A 31 1.58 14.51 4.25
CA MET A 31 1.10 15.27 3.11
C MET A 31 1.97 15.08 1.85
N SER A 32 3.28 14.88 2.04
CA SER A 32 4.24 14.58 0.98
C SER A 32 3.91 13.26 0.28
N LEU A 33 3.70 12.18 1.05
CA LEU A 33 3.31 10.87 0.53
C LEU A 33 1.98 10.96 -0.23
N ARG A 34 0.99 11.66 0.34
CA ARG A 34 -0.29 11.90 -0.33
C ARG A 34 -0.10 12.59 -1.69
N ALA A 35 0.68 13.67 -1.72
CA ALA A 35 0.94 14.43 -2.94
C ALA A 35 1.64 13.58 -4.01
N SER A 36 2.66 12.81 -3.62
CA SER A 36 3.38 11.90 -4.52
C SER A 36 2.46 10.85 -5.15
N VAL A 37 1.58 10.25 -4.35
CA VAL A 37 0.66 9.20 -4.85
C VAL A 37 -0.40 9.80 -5.78
N VAL A 38 -0.98 10.94 -5.42
CA VAL A 38 -1.95 11.63 -6.27
C VAL A 38 -1.31 12.04 -7.61
N PHE A 39 -0.07 12.51 -7.59
CA PHE A 39 0.67 12.85 -8.80
C PHE A 39 0.86 11.63 -9.71
N ALA A 40 1.36 10.52 -9.17
CA ALA A 40 1.55 9.29 -9.94
C ALA A 40 0.24 8.81 -10.60
N LEU A 41 -0.86 8.77 -9.83
CA LEU A 41 -2.17 8.37 -10.35
C LEU A 41 -2.67 9.30 -11.46
N ARG A 42 -2.43 10.62 -11.36
CA ARG A 42 -2.80 11.59 -12.40
C ARG A 42 -1.99 11.41 -13.68
N VAL A 43 -0.69 11.17 -13.57
CA VAL A 43 0.17 10.90 -14.72
C VAL A 43 -0.32 9.65 -15.46
N TYR A 44 -0.57 8.55 -14.75
CA TYR A 44 -1.11 7.33 -15.36
C TYR A 44 -2.49 7.55 -16.00
N ASN A 45 -3.37 8.30 -15.32
CA ASN A 45 -4.71 8.61 -15.84
C ASN A 45 -4.67 9.42 -17.14
N ALA A 46 -3.70 10.33 -17.30
CA ALA A 46 -3.54 11.15 -18.48
C ALA A 46 -2.85 10.40 -19.64
N GLN A 47 -1.96 9.45 -19.33
CA GLN A 47 -1.14 8.78 -20.33
C GLN A 47 -1.74 7.48 -20.88
N ILE A 48 -2.54 6.73 -20.10
CA ILE A 48 -2.86 5.33 -20.44
C ILE A 48 -4.36 5.03 -20.40
N LEU A 49 -5.17 5.72 -19.58
CA LEU A 49 -6.46 5.17 -19.14
C LEU A 49 -7.70 6.08 -19.29
N GLU A 50 -7.62 7.21 -20.00
CA GLU A 50 -8.77 8.08 -20.33
C GLU A 50 -9.78 8.35 -19.17
N GLY A 51 -9.31 8.49 -17.92
CA GLY A 51 -10.20 8.77 -16.77
C GLY A 51 -10.55 7.59 -15.86
N GLN A 52 -10.10 6.37 -16.14
CA GLN A 52 -10.44 5.20 -15.31
C GLN A 52 -9.84 5.24 -13.89
N LEU A 53 -8.81 6.06 -13.63
CA LEU A 53 -8.22 6.23 -12.29
C LEU A 53 -8.82 7.38 -11.48
N ARG A 54 -9.84 8.10 -11.98
CA ARG A 54 -10.47 9.22 -11.26
C ARG A 54 -10.93 8.82 -9.85
N SER A 55 -11.54 7.64 -9.71
CA SER A 55 -11.99 7.12 -8.40
C SER A 55 -10.81 6.83 -7.45
N HIS A 56 -9.70 6.28 -7.98
CA HIS A 56 -8.49 6.00 -7.22
C HIS A 56 -7.81 7.29 -6.71
N ILE A 57 -7.82 8.35 -7.52
CA ILE A 57 -7.33 9.67 -7.12
C ILE A 57 -8.17 10.23 -5.96
N ALA A 58 -9.50 10.15 -6.04
CA ALA A 58 -10.38 10.60 -4.96
C ALA A 58 -10.13 9.81 -3.67
N MET A 59 -9.99 8.48 -3.75
CA MET A 59 -9.67 7.65 -2.60
C MET A 59 -8.30 7.99 -2.00
N ALA A 60 -7.29 8.29 -2.81
CA ALA A 60 -5.97 8.69 -2.33
C ALA A 60 -6.00 10.05 -1.60
N LEU A 61 -6.86 10.97 -2.05
CA LEU A 61 -7.06 12.27 -1.40
C LEU A 61 -7.74 12.17 -0.04
N THR A 62 -8.51 11.12 0.23
CA THR A 62 -9.20 10.92 1.52
C THR A 62 -8.54 9.86 2.40
N ALA A 63 -7.53 9.15 1.91
CA ALA A 63 -6.82 8.13 2.67
C ALA A 63 -6.19 8.74 3.94
N GLN A 64 -6.41 8.07 5.07
CA GLN A 64 -5.88 8.47 6.36
C GLN A 64 -4.65 7.65 6.76
N THR A 65 -4.52 6.42 6.24
CA THR A 65 -3.42 5.52 6.60
C THR A 65 -2.59 5.05 5.41
N VAL A 66 -1.31 4.79 5.66
CA VAL A 66 -0.38 4.25 4.65
C VAL A 66 -0.91 2.92 4.10
N GLY A 67 -1.53 2.09 4.94
CA GLY A 67 -2.19 0.85 4.52
C GLY A 67 -3.33 1.08 3.52
N GLN A 68 -4.15 2.14 3.69
CA GLN A 68 -5.17 2.50 2.70
C GLN A 68 -4.55 2.95 1.39
N VAL A 69 -3.52 3.79 1.44
CA VAL A 69 -2.77 4.26 0.26
C VAL A 69 -2.20 3.09 -0.54
N ARG A 70 -1.54 2.12 0.12
CA ARG A 70 -0.98 0.93 -0.54
C ARG A 70 -2.06 0.12 -1.27
N ARG A 71 -3.23 -0.07 -0.65
CA ARG A 71 -4.36 -0.78 -1.28
C ARG A 71 -4.87 -0.07 -2.53
N ILE A 72 -4.95 1.26 -2.50
CA ILE A 72 -5.38 2.07 -3.65
C ILE A 72 -4.39 1.92 -4.82
N ILE A 73 -3.08 1.98 -4.53
CA ILE A 73 -2.03 1.80 -5.54
C ILE A 73 -2.09 0.39 -6.13
N ALA A 74 -2.22 -0.64 -5.29
CA ALA A 74 -2.32 -2.01 -5.76
C ALA A 74 -3.55 -2.25 -6.66
N ALA A 75 -4.68 -1.62 -6.33
CA ALA A 75 -5.88 -1.67 -7.17
C ALA A 75 -5.67 -0.97 -8.52
N ALA A 76 -5.03 0.21 -8.52
CA ALA A 76 -4.69 0.94 -9.74
C ALA A 76 -3.69 0.16 -10.63
N ASP A 77 -2.67 -0.47 -10.03
CA ASP A 77 -1.68 -1.28 -10.76
C ASP A 77 -2.32 -2.50 -11.45
N ARG A 78 -3.28 -3.16 -10.81
CA ARG A 78 -4.03 -4.27 -11.43
C ARG A 78 -4.83 -3.82 -12.65
N LEU A 79 -5.31 -2.59 -12.66
CA LEU A 79 -6.05 -2.04 -13.79
C LEU A 79 -5.11 -1.68 -14.95
N LEU A 80 -3.87 -1.28 -14.66
CA LEU A 80 -2.83 -1.00 -15.66
C LEU A 80 -2.23 -2.25 -16.32
N ARG A 81 -2.33 -3.42 -15.69
CA ARG A 81 -1.79 -4.69 -16.22
C ARG A 81 -2.76 -5.46 -17.14
N ARG A 82 -3.94 -4.92 -17.42
CA ARG A 82 -4.91 -5.49 -18.38
C ARG A 82 -4.74 -4.82 -19.74
#